data_AF-A0A965R503-F1
#
_entry.id   AF-A0A965R503-F1
#
_cell.length_a   1.000
_cell.length_b   1.000
_cell.length_c   1.000
_cell.angle_alpha   90.00
_cell.angle_beta   90.00
_cell.angle_gamma   90.00
#
_symmetry.space_group_name_H-M   'P 1'
#
loop_
_entity.id
_entity.type
_entity.pdbx_description
1 polymer ?
#
loop_
_entity_poly.entity_id
_entity_poly.type
_entity_poly.pdbx_seq_one_letter_code
_entity_poly.pdbx_strand_id
1 'polypeptide(L)' 'NVVLTDPCVVLDNGAGEIRVAYPGAKDGRQLDIAKLTASREGDDIVADAHLTMTGVNVLGPQYLPGTKIAPVRIHAS' A
#
# COMPACT_ATOMS: atom_id res chain seq x y z
N ASN A 1 14.36 12.66 -1.93
CA ASN A 1 14.53 11.51 -1.02
C ASN A 1 13.24 11.29 -0.26
N VAL A 2 12.47 10.29 -0.67
CA VAL A 2 11.24 9.88 0.03
C VAL A 2 11.60 8.65 0.87
N VAL A 3 11.34 8.70 2.17
CA VAL A 3 11.51 7.56 3.07
C VAL A 3 10.11 7.21 3.58
N LEU A 4 9.69 5.98 3.32
CA LEU A 4 8.42 5.43 3.81
C LEU A 4 8.74 4.47 4.95
N THR A 5 8.14 4.68 6.11
CA THR A 5 8.34 3.85 7.31
C THR A 5 7.03 3.23 7.77
N ASP A 6 7.15 2.19 8.60
CA ASP A 6 6.03 1.48 9.24
C ASP A 6 4.93 1.06 8.25
N PRO A 7 5.29 0.29 7.18
CA PRO A 7 4.29 -0.19 6.24
C PRO A 7 3.33 -1.15 6.95
N CYS A 8 2.03 -0.88 6.79
CA CYS A 8 0.95 -1.70 7.31
C CYS A 8 0.03 -2.10 6.15
N VAL A 9 -0.32 -3.38 6.07
CA VAL A 9 -1.29 -3.87 5.10
C VAL A 9 -2.59 -4.15 5.84
N VAL A 10 -3.67 -3.53 5.37
CA VAL A 10 -5.02 -3.75 5.90
C VAL A 10 -5.82 -4.44 4.80
N LEU A 11 -6.34 -5.63 5.10
CA LEU A 11 -7.18 -6.40 4.19
C LEU A 11 -8.56 -6.60 4.81
N ASP A 12 -9.59 -6.41 4.01
CA ASP A 12 -10.99 -6.69 4.34
C ASP A 12 -11.69 -7.30 3.12
N ASN A 13 -12.16 -8.55 3.25
CA ASN A 13 -12.93 -9.27 2.23
C ASN A 13 -12.31 -9.24 0.81
N GLY A 14 -10.98 -9.36 0.69
CA GLY A 14 -10.28 -9.40 -0.60
C GLY A 14 -9.97 -8.02 -1.20
N ALA A 15 -10.42 -6.93 -0.58
CA ALA A 15 -9.93 -5.59 -0.87
C ALA A 15 -8.99 -5.14 0.26
N GLY A 16 -8.17 -4.13 0.01
CA GLY A 16 -7.32 -3.59 1.06
C GLY A 16 -6.50 -2.39 0.66
N GLU A 17 -5.59 -2.00 1.55
CA GLU A 17 -4.75 -0.82 1.40
C GLU A 17 -3.34 -1.07 1.96
N ILE A 18 -2.33 -0.48 1.31
CA ILE A 18 -1.00 -0.28 1.90
C ILE A 18 -1.01 1.08 2.57
N ARG A 19 -0.72 1.08 3.87
CA ARG A 19 -0.58 2.26 4.70
C ARG A 19 0.88 2.45 5.09
N VAL A 20 1.34 3.70 5.15
CA VAL A 20 2.68 4.05 5.63
C VAL A 20 2.59 5.22 6.59
N ALA A 21 3.55 5.35 7.52
CA ALA A 21 3.60 6.51 8.39
C ALA A 21 3.71 7.81 7.58
N TYR A 22 2.94 8.82 7.97
CA TYR A 22 3.04 10.14 7.35
C TYR A 22 4.37 10.81 7.75
N PRO A 23 5.24 11.18 6.80
CA PRO A 23 6.49 11.88 7.12
C PRO A 23 6.17 13.23 7.78
N GLY A 24 6.52 13.37 9.07
CA GLY A 24 6.28 14.58 9.85
C GLY A 24 5.02 14.58 10.73
N ALA A 25 4.23 13.50 10.75
CA ALA A 25 3.17 13.33 11.75
C ALA A 25 3.78 13.04 13.13
N LYS A 26 3.50 13.89 14.12
CA LYS A 26 3.81 13.62 15.54
C LYS A 26 2.80 12.68 16.20
N ASP A 27 1.69 12.42 15.53
CA ASP A 27 0.50 11.72 16.05
C ASP A 27 0.34 10.30 15.49
N GLY A 28 1.35 9.77 14.80
CA GLY A 28 1.32 8.39 14.27
C GLY A 28 0.31 8.18 13.13
N ARG A 29 -0.18 9.26 12.50
CA ARG A 29 -1.07 9.15 11.34
C ARG A 29 -0.40 8.39 10.21
N GLN A 30 -1.19 7.52 9.58
CA GLN A 30 -0.80 6.77 8.40
C GLN A 30 -1.49 7.32 7.14
N LEU A 31 -0.87 7.12 5.98
CA LEU A 31 -1.39 7.44 4.66
C LEU A 31 -1.67 6.18 3.86
N ASP A 32 -2.84 6.10 3.23
CA ASP A 32 -3.18 5.05 2.28
C ASP A 32 -2.52 5.36 0.92
N ILE A 33 -1.43 4.67 0.59
CA ILE A 33 -0.63 4.96 -0.61
C ILE A 33 -0.96 4.05 -1.79
N ALA A 34 -1.55 2.89 -1.56
CA ALA A 34 -1.97 1.97 -2.60
C ALA A 34 -3.22 1.20 -2.19
N LYS A 35 -4.09 0.92 -3.16
CA LYS A 35 -5.20 -0.03 -3.03
C LYS A 35 -4.74 -1.42 -3.42
N LEU A 36 -5.27 -2.41 -2.72
CA LEU A 36 -4.98 -3.82 -2.87
C LEU A 36 -6.23 -4.58 -3.31
N THR A 37 -6.04 -5.53 -4.23
CA THR A 37 -7.00 -6.58 -4.53
C THR A 37 -6.31 -7.91 -4.25
N ALA A 38 -6.76 -8.60 -3.21
CA ALA A 38 -6.12 -9.79 -2.68
C ALA A 38 -6.84 -11.08 -3.11
N SER A 39 -6.04 -12.10 -3.42
CA SER A 39 -6.46 -13.48 -3.65
C SER A 39 -5.60 -14.42 -2.80
N ARG A 40 -6.12 -15.63 -2.52
CA ARG A 40 -5.34 -16.71 -1.91
C ARG A 40 -4.64 -17.52 -2.98
N GLU A 41 -3.36 -17.80 -2.74
CA GLU A 41 -2.53 -18.73 -3.53
C GLU A 41 -1.90 -19.76 -2.58
N GLY A 42 -2.62 -20.86 -2.32
CA GLY A 42 -2.20 -21.83 -1.31
C GLY A 42 -2.25 -21.22 0.10
N ASP A 43 -1.10 -21.22 0.79
CA ASP A 43 -0.94 -20.63 2.13
C ASP A 43 -0.61 -19.13 2.08
N ASP A 44 -0.30 -18.59 0.90
CA ASP A 44 0.00 -17.17 0.71
C ASP A 44 -1.24 -16.35 0.37
N ILE A 45 -1.24 -15.08 0.78
CA ILE A 45 -2.11 -14.05 0.23
C ILE A 45 -1.30 -13.22 -0.76
N VAL A 46 -1.76 -13.14 -2.00
CA VAL A 46 -1.16 -12.31 -3.04
C VAL A 46 -2.11 -11.16 -3.35
N ALA A 47 -1.61 -9.94 -3.33
CA ALA A 47 -2.39 -8.74 -3.55
C ALA A 47 -1.82 -7.88 -4.67
N ASP A 48 -2.61 -7.71 -5.74
CA ASP A 48 -2.33 -6.73 -6.78
C ASP A 48 -2.47 -5.32 -6.20
N ALA A 49 -1.48 -4.46 -6.45
CA ALA A 49 -1.38 -3.15 -5.85
C ALA A 49 -1.42 -2.03 -6.88
N HIS A 50 -2.22 -0.99 -6.61
CA HIS A 50 -2.37 0.18 -7.47
C HIS A 50 -2.29 1.47 -6.66
N LEU A 51 -1.52 2.45 -7.12
CA LEU A 51 -1.33 3.71 -6.39
C LEU A 51 -2.63 4.48 -6.20
N THR A 52 -2.81 5.03 -5.00
CA THR A 52 -3.85 6.03 -4.74
C THR A 52 -3.38 7.41 -5.23
N MET A 53 -4.29 8.38 -5.26
CA MET A 53 -3.91 9.79 -5.44
C MET A 53 -2.91 10.24 -4.36
N THR A 54 -3.11 9.81 -3.11
CA THR A 54 -2.18 10.07 -2.00
C THR A 54 -0.80 9.49 -2.26
N GLY A 55 -0.72 8.24 -2.73
CA GLY A 55 0.55 7.60 -3.08
C GLY A 55 1.31 8.36 -4.17
N VAL A 56 0.61 8.85 -5.20
CA VAL A 56 1.21 9.70 -6.25
C VAL A 56 1.76 10.99 -5.66
N ASN A 57 1.01 11.67 -4.79
CA ASN A 57 1.47 12.91 -4.14
C ASN A 57 2.73 12.69 -3.30
N VAL A 58 2.91 11.49 -2.73
CA VAL A 58 4.09 11.13 -1.95
C VAL A 58 5.29 10.77 -2.84
N LEU A 59 5.07 10.01 -3.91
CA LEU A 59 6.13 9.50 -4.78
C LEU A 59 6.57 10.50 -5.86
N GLY A 60 5.69 11.42 -6.23
CA GLY A 60 5.94 12.47 -7.22
C GLY A 60 5.14 12.31 -8.51
N PRO A 61 5.19 13.34 -9.37
CA PRO A 61 4.31 13.49 -10.54
C PRO A 61 4.61 12.52 -11.69
N GLN A 62 5.66 11.71 -11.59
CA GLN A 62 6.00 10.70 -12.60
C GLN A 62 5.05 9.49 -12.60
N TYR A 63 4.20 9.36 -11.57
CA TYR A 63 3.19 8.32 -11.48
C TYR A 63 1.78 8.89 -11.64
N LEU A 64 0.83 8.06 -12.06
CA LEU A 64 -0.58 8.40 -12.16
C LEU A 64 -1.39 7.60 -11.13
N PRO A 65 -2.53 8.13 -10.65
CA PRO A 65 -3.44 7.35 -9.82
C PRO A 65 -3.89 6.10 -10.57
N GLY A 66 -3.89 4.96 -9.88
CA GLY A 66 -4.16 3.66 -10.48
C GLY A 66 -2.97 3.02 -11.19
N THR A 67 -1.77 3.64 -11.21
CA THR A 67 -0.56 2.97 -11.69
C THR A 67 -0.34 1.68 -10.90
N LYS A 68 -0.23 0.56 -11.62
CA LYS A 68 0.10 -0.75 -11.04
C LYS A 68 1.54 -0.72 -10.50
N ILE A 69 1.72 -1.20 -9.28
CA ILE A 69 3.03 -1.37 -8.65
C ILE A 69 3.29 -2.85 -8.38
N ALA A 70 4.47 -3.17 -7.85
CA ALA A 70 4.79 -4.55 -7.48
C ALA A 70 3.72 -5.13 -6.54
N PRO A 71 3.25 -6.37 -6.77
CA PRO A 71 2.27 -7.00 -5.91
C PRO A 71 2.86 -7.24 -4.52
N VAL A 72 1.98 -7.27 -3.51
CA VAL A 72 2.35 -7.61 -2.14
C VAL A 72 2.05 -9.10 -1.92
N ARG A 73 3.00 -9.82 -1.36
CA ARG A 73 2.82 -11.21 -0.92
C ARG A 73 2.93 -11.26 0.60
N ILE A 74 1.90 -11.81 1.24
CA ILE A 74 1.82 -11.98 2.68
C ILE A 74 1.81 -13.48 2.96
N HIS A 75 2.86 -13.95 3.62
CA HIS A 75 2.92 -15.30 4.14
C HIS A 75 2.42 -15.26 5.59
N ALA A 76 1.27 -15.88 5.86
CA ALA A 76 0.74 -15.99 7.21
C ALA A 76 1.17 -17.33 7.82
N SER A 77 2.34 -17.33 8.46
CA SER A 77 2.89 -18.45 9.24
C SER A 77 2.59 -18.29 10.73
#